data_AF-A0A2C9W562-F1
#
_entry.id   AF-A0A2C9W562-F1
#
_cell.length_a   1.000
_cell.length_b   1.000
_cell.length_c   1.000
_cell.angle_alpha   90.00
_cell.angle_beta   90.00
_cell.angle_gamma   90.00
#
_symmetry.space_group_name_H-M   'P 1'
#
loop_
_entity.id
_entity.type
_entity.pdbx_description
1 polymer ?
#
loop_
_entity_poly.entity_id
_entity_poly.type
_entity_poly.pdbx_seq_one_letter_code
_entity_poly.pdbx_strand_id
1 'polypeptide(L)'
;MKLFQTGGHVPETNYIFMGDFVDRGFNSLEVFTILLLLKARYPANITLLRGNHESRQLTQVYGFYDECQRKYGNANAWRYCTDVFDYLTLSAIIDGTVLCVHGGLSPDIRTIDQIRVIERNCEIPHEGPFCDLMWSDPEDIETWAVSPRGAGWLFGARVTSEFNHINNLDLVCRAHQLVQEGLKYMFQDKGLVTVWSAPNYCYRCGNVASILSFNENMEREVKFFTQTEENNQMRGPRTGVPYFL
;
A
#
# COMPACT_ATOMS: atom_id res chain seq x y z
N MET A 1 -1.28 13.45 9.18
CA MET A 1 -0.18 14.22 9.81
C MET A 1 0.55 13.47 10.93
N LYS A 2 -0.14 12.71 11.81
CA LYS A 2 0.51 11.93 12.89
C LYS A 2 1.67 11.03 12.38
N LEU A 3 1.52 10.42 11.21
CA LEU A 3 2.56 9.62 10.55
C LEU A 3 3.90 10.37 10.43
N PHE A 4 3.90 11.64 10.00
CA PHE A 4 5.14 12.44 9.90
C PHE A 4 5.68 12.86 11.26
N GLN A 5 4.81 13.09 12.26
CA GLN A 5 5.27 13.35 13.63
C GLN A 5 5.97 12.12 14.25
N THR A 6 5.54 10.92 13.86
CA THR A 6 6.12 9.66 14.35
C THR A 6 7.35 9.25 13.55
N GLY A 7 7.31 9.35 12.22
CA GLY A 7 8.38 8.86 11.35
C GLY A 7 9.52 9.86 11.12
N GLY A 8 9.26 11.16 11.25
CA GLY A 8 10.18 12.24 10.87
C GLY A 8 9.59 13.16 9.81
N HIS A 9 10.11 14.38 9.71
CA HIS A 9 9.69 15.33 8.69
C HIS A 9 10.54 15.18 7.41
N VAL A 10 9.96 15.55 6.28
CA VAL A 10 10.65 15.65 4.99
C VAL A 10 11.23 17.07 4.89
N PRO A 11 12.50 17.26 4.48
CA PRO A 11 13.37 16.30 3.80
C PRO A 11 14.34 15.49 4.68
N GLU A 12 14.30 15.63 6.01
CA GLU A 12 15.23 14.93 6.90
C GLU A 12 15.03 13.41 6.89
N THR A 13 13.84 12.94 6.50
CA THR A 13 13.50 11.51 6.39
C THR A 13 12.99 11.17 5.00
N ASN A 14 13.48 10.05 4.45
CA ASN A 14 13.00 9.48 3.19
C ASN A 14 11.80 8.57 3.44
N TYR A 15 10.82 8.61 2.54
CA TYR A 15 9.58 7.84 2.63
C TYR A 15 9.30 7.07 1.36
N ILE A 16 8.90 5.81 1.53
CA ILE A 16 8.22 5.00 0.52
C ILE A 16 6.82 4.74 1.04
N PHE A 17 5.82 5.26 0.34
CA PHE A 17 4.41 4.98 0.62
C PHE A 17 3.93 3.87 -0.30
N MET A 18 3.42 2.77 0.27
CA MET A 18 3.06 1.56 -0.47
C MET A 18 1.59 1.55 -0.96
N GLY A 19 1.06 2.68 -1.45
CA GLY A 19 -0.30 2.77 -2.00
C GLY A 19 -1.44 2.92 -1.00
N ASP A 20 -2.68 2.84 -1.52
CA ASP A 20 -3.95 3.00 -0.81
C ASP A 20 -4.06 4.35 -0.07
N PHE A 21 -3.91 5.42 -0.84
CA PHE A 21 -4.03 6.81 -0.38
C PHE A 21 -5.49 7.27 -0.30
N VAL A 22 -6.37 6.62 -1.06
CA VAL A 22 -7.76 7.04 -1.26
C VAL A 22 -8.76 5.97 -0.84
N ASP A 23 -10.04 6.37 -0.86
CA ASP A 23 -11.20 5.61 -0.40
C ASP A 23 -11.29 5.42 1.11
N ARG A 24 -12.49 5.03 1.59
CA ARG A 24 -12.82 4.65 2.98
C ARG A 24 -12.77 5.77 4.03
N GLY A 25 -11.79 6.68 3.93
CA GLY A 25 -11.70 7.90 4.73
C GLY A 25 -12.48 9.06 4.11
N PHE A 26 -12.67 10.13 4.88
CA PHE A 26 -13.36 11.35 4.40
C PHE A 26 -12.45 12.38 3.72
N ASN A 27 -11.13 12.18 3.81
CA ASN A 27 -10.10 13.15 3.44
C ASN A 27 -9.09 12.57 2.43
N SER A 28 -9.55 11.68 1.55
CA SER A 28 -8.71 11.01 0.54
C SER A 28 -8.03 12.04 -0.37
N LEU A 29 -8.77 13.06 -0.79
CA LEU A 29 -8.28 14.08 -1.70
C LEU A 29 -7.18 14.93 -1.06
N GLU A 30 -7.34 15.33 0.20
CA GLU A 30 -6.32 16.08 0.94
C GLU A 30 -5.08 15.23 1.18
N VAL A 31 -5.26 13.94 1.54
CA VAL A 31 -4.15 12.99 1.74
C VAL A 31 -3.34 12.88 0.45
N PHE A 32 -3.99 12.54 -0.67
CA PHE A 32 -3.29 12.36 -1.93
C PHE A 32 -2.66 13.67 -2.43
N THR A 33 -3.35 14.80 -2.29
CA THR A 33 -2.82 16.12 -2.68
C THR A 33 -1.56 16.48 -1.89
N ILE A 34 -1.54 16.28 -0.56
CA ILE A 34 -0.35 16.56 0.26
C ILE A 34 0.81 15.66 -0.16
N LEU A 35 0.57 14.38 -0.43
CA LEU A 35 1.61 13.46 -0.89
C LEU A 35 2.18 13.87 -2.25
N LEU A 36 1.34 14.30 -3.20
CA LEU A 36 1.78 14.83 -4.49
C LEU A 36 2.59 16.12 -4.35
N LEU A 37 2.17 17.04 -3.48
CA LEU A 37 2.92 18.28 -3.21
C LEU A 37 4.28 17.97 -2.60
N LEU A 38 4.36 17.02 -1.65
CA LEU A 38 5.62 16.57 -1.08
C LEU A 38 6.50 15.89 -2.13
N LYS A 39 5.94 15.05 -3.01
CA LYS A 39 6.66 14.45 -4.14
C LYS A 39 7.20 15.50 -5.10
N ALA A 40 6.41 16.51 -5.44
CA ALA A 40 6.82 17.59 -6.33
C ALA A 40 7.93 18.46 -5.70
N ARG A 41 7.83 18.72 -4.38
CA ARG A 41 8.79 19.56 -3.65
C ARG A 41 10.09 18.84 -3.30
N TYR A 42 10.00 17.54 -2.98
CA TYR A 42 11.10 16.68 -2.52
C TYR A 42 11.12 15.34 -3.29
N PRO A 43 11.37 15.39 -4.62
CA PRO A 43 11.22 14.21 -5.48
C PRO A 43 12.17 13.06 -5.16
N ALA A 44 13.31 13.33 -4.52
CA ALA A 44 14.28 12.34 -4.08
C ALA A 44 13.92 11.67 -2.75
N ASN A 45 13.09 12.32 -1.92
CA ASN A 45 12.77 11.85 -0.56
C ASN A 45 11.43 11.13 -0.49
N ILE A 46 10.52 11.38 -1.42
CA ILE A 46 9.19 10.77 -1.45
C ILE A 46 9.09 9.81 -2.63
N THR A 47 8.76 8.56 -2.37
CA THR A 47 8.36 7.57 -3.37
C THR A 47 6.93 7.14 -3.08
N LEU A 48 6.06 7.25 -4.10
CA LEU A 48 4.67 6.84 -4.02
C LEU A 48 4.49 5.62 -4.91
N LEU A 49 4.17 4.48 -4.30
CA LEU A 49 3.75 3.30 -5.02
C LEU A 49 2.25 3.33 -5.27
N ARG A 50 1.81 2.63 -6.32
CA ARG A 50 0.40 2.40 -6.59
C ARG A 50 -0.14 1.33 -5.64
N GLY A 51 -1.28 1.56 -5.03
CA GLY A 51 -2.10 0.54 -4.37
C GLY A 51 -3.26 0.11 -5.25
N ASN A 52 -4.01 -0.90 -4.82
CA ASN A 52 -5.16 -1.35 -5.59
C ASN A 52 -6.26 -0.27 -5.64
N HIS A 53 -6.40 0.54 -4.58
CA HIS A 53 -7.37 1.63 -4.53
C HIS A 53 -7.05 2.81 -5.46
N GLU A 54 -5.83 2.93 -5.98
CA GLU A 54 -5.49 3.91 -7.04
C GLU A 54 -5.96 3.41 -8.43
N SER A 55 -7.26 3.09 -8.53
CA SER A 55 -7.97 2.54 -9.69
C SER A 55 -9.27 3.32 -9.93
N ARG A 56 -9.60 3.56 -11.20
CA ARG A 56 -10.88 4.18 -11.59
C ARG A 56 -12.07 3.33 -11.15
N GLN A 57 -11.96 2.01 -11.27
CA GLN A 57 -13.05 1.08 -10.96
C GLN A 57 -13.36 1.07 -9.46
N LEU A 58 -12.34 1.00 -8.60
CA LEU A 58 -12.54 0.96 -7.15
C LEU A 58 -13.02 2.31 -6.62
N THR A 59 -12.40 3.41 -7.03
CA THR A 59 -12.73 4.75 -6.50
C THR A 59 -14.15 5.20 -6.79
N GLN A 60 -14.81 4.64 -7.82
CA GLN A 60 -16.23 4.86 -8.10
C GLN A 60 -17.16 4.19 -7.08
N VAL A 61 -16.71 3.12 -6.42
CA VAL A 61 -17.53 2.31 -5.51
C VAL A 61 -17.17 2.56 -4.04
N TYR A 62 -15.91 2.88 -3.75
CA TYR A 62 -15.38 2.90 -2.39
C TYR A 62 -15.22 4.30 -1.76
N GLY A 63 -15.63 5.34 -2.48
CA GLY A 63 -15.99 6.65 -1.93
C GLY A 63 -15.19 7.84 -2.45
N PHE A 64 -14.05 7.65 -3.12
CA PHE A 64 -13.22 8.76 -3.58
C PHE A 64 -13.88 9.58 -4.69
N TYR A 65 -14.60 8.94 -5.61
CA TYR A 65 -15.38 9.63 -6.64
C TYR A 65 -16.43 10.57 -5.99
N ASP A 66 -17.21 10.03 -5.06
CA ASP A 66 -18.23 10.79 -4.33
C ASP A 66 -17.63 11.91 -3.48
N GLU A 67 -16.44 11.69 -2.92
CA GLU A 67 -15.68 12.71 -2.21
C GLU A 67 -15.32 13.89 -3.10
N CYS A 68 -14.76 13.63 -4.27
CA CYS A 68 -14.41 14.66 -5.25
C CYS A 68 -15.65 15.43 -5.72
N GLN A 69 -16.72 14.70 -6.09
CA GLN A 69 -17.98 15.29 -6.55
C GLN A 69 -18.59 16.20 -5.47
N ARG A 70 -18.59 15.77 -4.21
CA ARG A 70 -19.12 16.55 -3.08
C ARG A 70 -18.30 17.79 -2.77
N LYS A 71 -16.97 17.72 -2.86
CA LYS A 71 -16.07 18.86 -2.55
C LYS A 71 -16.00 19.90 -3.66
N TYR A 72 -16.05 19.47 -4.93
CA TYR A 72 -15.83 20.36 -6.09
C TYR A 72 -17.08 20.58 -6.96
N GLY A 73 -18.18 19.87 -6.70
CA GLY A 73 -19.41 19.93 -7.50
C GLY A 73 -19.29 19.29 -8.88
N ASN A 74 -18.17 18.64 -9.20
CA ASN A 74 -17.90 17.95 -10.47
C ASN A 74 -16.79 16.89 -10.31
N ALA A 75 -16.64 16.05 -11.33
CA ALA A 75 -15.70 14.93 -11.33
C ALA A 75 -14.27 15.27 -11.80
N ASN A 76 -13.93 16.55 -12.06
CA ASN A 76 -12.63 16.90 -12.63
C ASN A 76 -11.47 16.54 -11.68
N ALA A 77 -11.64 16.79 -10.37
CA ALA A 77 -10.62 16.42 -9.39
C ALA A 77 -10.34 14.91 -9.41
N TRP A 78 -11.39 14.08 -9.42
CA TRP A 78 -11.27 12.63 -9.54
C TRP A 78 -10.59 12.20 -10.85
N ARG A 79 -10.97 12.82 -11.98
CA ARG A 79 -10.36 12.54 -13.28
C ARG A 79 -8.86 12.84 -13.27
N TYR A 80 -8.46 14.01 -12.77
CA TYR A 80 -7.04 14.38 -12.70
C TYR A 80 -6.26 13.46 -11.75
N CYS A 81 -6.83 13.09 -10.61
CA CYS A 81 -6.17 12.14 -9.70
C CYS A 81 -6.00 10.76 -10.35
N THR A 82 -7.04 10.24 -11.02
CA THR A 82 -6.98 8.92 -11.67
C THR A 82 -6.03 8.89 -12.87
N ASP A 83 -5.91 9.99 -13.61
CA ASP A 83 -4.89 10.12 -14.65
C ASP A 83 -3.46 10.10 -14.05
N VAL A 84 -3.27 10.66 -12.85
CA VAL A 84 -1.98 10.59 -12.13
C VAL A 84 -1.70 9.18 -11.59
N PHE A 85 -2.74 8.43 -11.17
CA PHE A 85 -2.58 7.08 -10.65
C PHE A 85 -1.87 6.15 -11.63
N ASP A 86 -2.08 6.33 -12.94
CA ASP A 86 -1.44 5.51 -13.99
C ASP A 86 0.08 5.68 -14.03
N TYR A 87 0.62 6.79 -13.52
CA TYR A 87 2.06 7.04 -13.49
C TYR A 87 2.75 6.56 -12.20
N LEU A 88 1.98 6.16 -11.18
CA LEU A 88 2.52 5.69 -9.91
C LEU A 88 3.38 4.43 -10.10
N THR A 89 4.43 4.32 -9.29
CA THR A 89 5.41 3.22 -9.41
C THR A 89 4.81 1.93 -8.85
N LEU A 90 5.12 0.76 -9.42
CA LEU A 90 4.59 -0.52 -8.95
C LEU A 90 5.34 -1.07 -7.73
N SER A 91 6.66 -0.86 -7.70
CA SER A 91 7.53 -1.34 -6.63
C SER A 91 8.72 -0.41 -6.41
N ALA A 92 9.38 -0.53 -5.26
CA ALA A 92 10.64 0.14 -4.95
C ALA A 92 11.63 -0.84 -4.34
N ILE A 93 12.92 -0.54 -4.45
CA ILE A 93 13.98 -1.34 -3.83
C ILE A 93 14.82 -0.42 -2.95
N ILE A 94 15.00 -0.81 -1.71
CA ILE A 94 15.86 -0.11 -0.74
C ILE A 94 17.19 -0.86 -0.68
N ASP A 95 18.27 -0.16 -1.00
CA ASP A 95 19.65 -0.63 -0.92
C ASP A 95 19.93 -2.00 -1.59
N GLY A 96 19.13 -2.35 -2.59
CA GLY A 96 19.25 -3.63 -3.30
C GLY A 96 18.71 -4.86 -2.55
N THR A 97 18.34 -4.74 -1.26
CA THR A 97 18.03 -5.89 -0.39
C THR A 97 16.58 -5.95 0.07
N VAL A 98 15.82 -4.84 -0.01
CA VAL A 98 14.41 -4.81 0.43
C VAL A 98 13.51 -4.40 -0.73
N LEU A 99 12.60 -5.31 -1.13
CA LEU A 99 11.57 -5.02 -2.13
C LEU A 99 10.32 -4.47 -1.43
N CYS A 100 9.81 -3.34 -1.89
CA CYS A 100 8.54 -2.77 -1.46
C CYS A 100 7.49 -2.92 -2.57
N VAL A 101 6.35 -3.51 -2.25
CA VAL A 101 5.16 -3.63 -3.12
C VAL A 101 3.90 -3.30 -2.32
N HIS A 102 2.78 -3.05 -2.97
CA HIS A 102 1.51 -2.85 -2.24
C HIS A 102 0.88 -4.19 -1.82
N GLY A 103 0.54 -5.01 -2.82
CA GLY A 103 -0.05 -6.34 -2.70
C GLY A 103 1.02 -7.36 -2.32
N GLY A 104 1.43 -8.18 -3.26
CA GLY A 104 2.40 -9.23 -2.98
C GLY A 104 3.10 -9.72 -4.24
N LEU A 105 3.45 -11.00 -4.22
CA LEU A 105 4.16 -11.63 -5.34
C LEU A 105 3.18 -12.12 -6.41
N SER A 106 3.72 -12.41 -7.61
CA SER A 106 2.98 -12.97 -8.74
C SER A 106 3.64 -14.27 -9.21
N PRO A 107 2.87 -15.30 -9.61
CA PRO A 107 3.44 -16.51 -10.22
C PRO A 107 4.16 -16.23 -11.55
N ASP A 108 3.83 -15.11 -12.22
CA ASP A 108 4.44 -14.69 -13.47
C ASP A 108 5.73 -13.86 -13.29
N ILE A 109 6.03 -13.47 -12.04
CA ILE A 109 7.19 -12.65 -11.68
C ILE A 109 8.11 -13.47 -10.76
N ARG A 110 9.17 -14.02 -11.34
CA ARG A 110 10.24 -14.70 -10.61
C ARG A 110 11.41 -13.79 -10.30
N THR A 111 11.66 -12.79 -11.15
CA THR A 111 12.74 -11.82 -10.95
C THR A 111 12.24 -10.38 -10.91
N ILE A 112 12.93 -9.54 -10.17
CA ILE A 112 12.68 -8.10 -10.09
C ILE A 112 12.69 -7.44 -11.48
N ASP A 113 13.54 -7.90 -12.39
CA ASP A 113 13.64 -7.34 -13.74
C ASP A 113 12.35 -7.53 -14.55
N GLN A 114 11.56 -8.58 -14.26
CA GLN A 114 10.24 -8.74 -14.87
C GLN A 114 9.25 -7.67 -14.43
N ILE A 115 9.42 -7.07 -13.24
CA ILE A 115 8.60 -5.92 -12.81
C ILE A 115 8.91 -4.68 -13.65
N ARG A 116 10.18 -4.50 -14.06
CA ARG A 116 10.64 -3.31 -14.82
C ARG A 116 10.03 -3.19 -16.20
N VAL A 117 9.63 -4.32 -16.79
CA VAL A 117 9.08 -4.38 -18.17
C VAL A 117 7.55 -4.33 -18.20
N ILE A 118 6.88 -4.22 -17.05
CA ILE A 118 5.43 -4.06 -16.99
C ILE A 118 5.06 -2.67 -17.50
N GLU A 119 4.19 -2.60 -18.51
CA GLU A 119 3.57 -1.36 -18.95
C GLU A 119 2.56 -0.90 -17.90
N ARG A 120 2.99 0.02 -17.04
CA ARG A 120 2.21 0.47 -15.88
C ARG A 120 1.30 1.66 -16.18
N ASN A 121 1.50 2.38 -17.29
CA ASN A 121 0.74 3.58 -17.65
C ASN A 121 -0.62 3.22 -18.24
N CYS A 122 -1.41 2.52 -17.44
CA CYS A 122 -2.74 2.05 -17.77
C CYS A 122 -3.55 1.84 -16.49
N GLU A 123 -4.86 1.64 -16.64
CA GLU A 123 -5.69 1.14 -15.55
C GLU A 123 -5.22 -0.25 -15.10
N ILE A 124 -5.32 -0.54 -13.79
CA ILE A 124 -4.95 -1.85 -13.25
C ILE A 124 -5.75 -2.95 -13.98
N PRO A 125 -5.08 -3.91 -14.66
CA PRO A 125 -5.76 -5.01 -15.33
C PRO A 125 -6.49 -5.91 -14.32
N HIS A 126 -7.45 -6.71 -14.81
CA HIS A 126 -8.18 -7.67 -13.98
C HIS A 126 -7.37 -8.94 -13.62
N GLU A 127 -6.28 -9.19 -14.35
CA GLU A 127 -5.41 -10.36 -14.16
C GLU A 127 -3.97 -10.07 -14.60
N GLY A 128 -3.06 -10.99 -14.29
CA GLY A 128 -1.66 -10.93 -14.68
C GLY A 128 -0.77 -10.16 -13.71
N PRO A 129 0.52 -10.01 -14.04
CA PRO A 129 1.56 -9.60 -13.10
C PRO A 129 1.31 -8.22 -12.47
N PHE A 130 0.74 -7.27 -13.21
CA PHE A 130 0.39 -5.97 -12.65
C PHE A 130 -0.74 -6.09 -11.62
N CYS A 131 -1.82 -6.81 -11.96
CA CYS A 131 -2.91 -7.08 -11.01
C CYS A 131 -2.38 -7.75 -9.74
N ASP A 132 -1.57 -8.79 -9.88
CA ASP A 132 -1.03 -9.57 -8.76
C ASP A 132 -0.20 -8.74 -7.78
N LEU A 133 0.67 -7.85 -8.29
CA LEU A 133 1.47 -6.94 -7.44
C LEU A 133 0.60 -6.01 -6.59
N MET A 134 -0.64 -5.76 -6.98
CA MET A 134 -1.60 -4.91 -6.27
C MET A 134 -2.53 -5.72 -5.36
N TRP A 135 -2.81 -6.99 -5.66
CA TRP A 135 -3.90 -7.74 -5.02
C TRP A 135 -3.47 -9.01 -4.26
N SER A 136 -2.27 -9.53 -4.50
CA SER A 136 -1.83 -10.78 -3.88
C SER A 136 -1.58 -10.64 -2.38
N ASP A 137 -1.82 -11.74 -1.66
CA ASP A 137 -1.74 -11.81 -0.21
C ASP A 137 -0.93 -13.01 0.29
N PRO A 138 -0.08 -12.84 1.33
CA PRO A 138 0.54 -13.95 2.01
C PRO A 138 -0.48 -14.73 2.85
N GLU A 139 -0.37 -16.06 2.88
CA GLU A 139 -1.20 -16.95 3.70
C GLU A 139 -0.36 -18.13 4.21
N ASP A 140 -0.79 -18.79 5.30
CA ASP A 140 -0.16 -19.98 5.89
C ASP A 140 -0.35 -21.24 5.02
N ILE A 141 0.10 -21.14 3.77
CA ILE A 141 0.18 -22.21 2.76
C ILE A 141 1.64 -22.37 2.31
N GLU A 142 1.94 -23.46 1.58
CA GLU A 142 3.30 -23.70 1.10
C GLU A 142 3.61 -22.92 -0.20
N THR A 143 2.68 -22.95 -1.16
CA THR A 143 2.89 -22.42 -2.52
C THR A 143 1.84 -21.37 -2.91
N TRP A 144 1.17 -21.51 -4.05
CA TRP A 144 0.16 -20.58 -4.55
C TRP A 144 -1.24 -21.13 -4.35
N ALA A 145 -2.22 -20.26 -4.10
CA ALA A 145 -3.64 -20.58 -4.17
C ALA A 145 -4.44 -19.42 -4.73
N VAL A 146 -5.66 -19.70 -5.21
CA VAL A 146 -6.55 -18.66 -5.75
C VAL A 146 -6.95 -17.70 -4.64
N SER A 147 -6.82 -16.40 -4.91
CA SER A 147 -7.23 -15.37 -3.95
C SER A 147 -8.75 -15.34 -3.78
N PRO A 148 -9.28 -15.33 -2.54
CA PRO A 148 -10.71 -15.11 -2.30
C PRO A 148 -11.15 -13.71 -2.71
N ARG A 149 -10.20 -12.80 -3.01
CA ARG A 149 -10.49 -11.46 -3.49
C ARG A 149 -11.10 -11.43 -4.90
N GLY A 150 -10.93 -12.50 -5.67
CA GLY A 150 -11.29 -12.52 -7.09
C GLY A 150 -10.28 -11.82 -8.00
N ALA A 151 -9.14 -11.39 -7.45
CA ALA A 151 -7.99 -10.82 -8.14
C ALA A 151 -6.71 -11.16 -7.36
N GLY A 152 -5.59 -11.34 -8.05
CA GLY A 152 -4.32 -11.75 -7.44
C GLY A 152 -4.32 -13.19 -6.92
N TRP A 153 -3.29 -13.50 -6.12
CA TRP A 153 -3.06 -14.85 -5.58
C TRP A 153 -2.81 -14.84 -4.08
N LEU A 154 -3.14 -15.95 -3.42
CA LEU A 154 -2.52 -16.28 -2.14
C LEU A 154 -1.14 -16.89 -2.39
N PHE A 155 -0.16 -16.53 -1.56
CA PHE A 155 1.18 -17.08 -1.66
C PHE A 155 1.80 -17.44 -0.31
N GLY A 156 2.58 -18.51 -0.32
CA GLY A 156 3.10 -19.16 0.87
C GLY A 156 4.57 -18.88 1.18
N ALA A 157 5.05 -19.60 2.20
CA ALA A 157 6.42 -19.48 2.68
C ALA A 157 7.45 -19.86 1.60
N ARG A 158 7.19 -20.90 0.80
CA ARG A 158 8.12 -21.37 -0.23
C ARG A 158 8.26 -20.38 -1.37
N VAL A 159 7.15 -19.75 -1.78
CA VAL A 159 7.15 -18.70 -2.81
C VAL A 159 8.02 -17.53 -2.36
N THR A 160 7.82 -17.09 -1.12
CA THR A 160 8.54 -15.95 -0.54
C THR A 160 10.03 -16.22 -0.43
N SER A 161 10.41 -17.39 0.11
CA SER A 161 11.81 -17.75 0.29
C SER A 161 12.54 -17.97 -1.05
N GLU A 162 11.90 -18.62 -2.02
CA GLU A 162 12.44 -18.77 -3.38
C GLU A 162 12.63 -17.42 -4.06
N PHE A 163 11.62 -16.53 -4.02
CA PHE A 163 11.72 -15.20 -4.63
C PHE A 163 12.83 -14.37 -4.00
N ASN A 164 12.93 -14.35 -2.68
CA ASN A 164 13.99 -13.64 -1.97
C ASN A 164 15.36 -14.19 -2.32
N HIS A 165 15.52 -15.51 -2.35
CA HIS A 165 16.78 -16.15 -2.69
C HIS A 165 17.24 -15.82 -4.13
N ILE A 166 16.33 -15.94 -5.11
CA ILE A 166 16.63 -15.67 -6.52
C ILE A 166 17.05 -14.20 -6.74
N ASN A 167 16.42 -13.28 -6.01
CA ASN A 167 16.63 -11.84 -6.18
C ASN A 167 17.62 -11.24 -5.18
N ASN A 168 18.27 -12.07 -4.35
CA ASN A 168 19.18 -11.64 -3.29
C ASN A 168 18.57 -10.57 -2.36
N LEU A 169 17.33 -10.82 -1.92
CA LEU A 169 16.60 -9.95 -1.01
C LEU A 169 16.60 -10.51 0.42
N ASP A 170 16.68 -9.60 1.39
CA ASP A 170 16.52 -9.89 2.80
C ASP A 170 15.05 -9.79 3.26
N LEU A 171 14.22 -9.05 2.51
CA LEU A 171 12.86 -8.74 2.91
C LEU A 171 11.98 -8.28 1.74
N VAL A 172 10.74 -8.78 1.72
CA VAL A 172 9.62 -8.16 0.99
C VAL A 172 8.77 -7.37 1.98
N CYS A 173 8.68 -6.06 1.79
CA CYS A 173 7.78 -5.16 2.49
C CYS A 173 6.50 -4.98 1.67
N ARG A 174 5.35 -5.17 2.32
CA ARG A 174 4.04 -5.01 1.69
C ARG A 174 2.98 -4.34 2.58
N ALA A 175 1.85 -3.95 2.01
CA ALA A 175 0.73 -3.27 2.68
C ALA A 175 -0.62 -4.02 2.55
N HIS A 176 -1.71 -3.42 2.03
CA HIS A 176 -3.02 -4.01 1.65
C HIS A 176 -3.85 -4.77 2.71
N GLN A 177 -3.27 -5.66 3.51
CA GLN A 177 -3.95 -6.44 4.52
C GLN A 177 -3.92 -5.71 5.86
N LEU A 178 -5.10 -5.54 6.45
CA LEU A 178 -5.22 -5.01 7.80
C LEU A 178 -4.53 -5.94 8.80
N VAL A 179 -3.60 -5.38 9.57
CA VAL A 179 -2.96 -6.04 10.72
C VAL A 179 -3.34 -5.26 11.97
N GLN A 180 -3.90 -5.95 12.97
CA GLN A 180 -4.40 -5.31 14.19
C GLN A 180 -3.30 -4.62 14.99
N GLU A 181 -2.12 -5.24 15.01
CA GLU A 181 -0.91 -4.76 15.66
C GLU A 181 -0.19 -3.68 14.83
N GLY A 182 -0.66 -3.38 13.63
CA GLY A 182 -0.07 -2.42 12.69
C GLY A 182 1.11 -2.96 11.87
N LEU A 183 1.75 -4.06 12.29
CA LEU A 183 2.81 -4.74 11.54
C LEU A 183 2.83 -6.23 11.85
N LYS A 184 3.02 -7.08 10.83
CA LYS A 184 3.17 -8.53 10.99
C LYS A 184 4.26 -9.07 10.07
N TYR A 185 5.26 -9.74 10.65
CA TYR A 185 6.16 -10.59 9.89
C TYR A 185 5.45 -11.92 9.59
N MET A 186 5.58 -12.39 8.35
CA MET A 186 5.02 -13.66 7.90
C MET A 186 6.11 -14.72 7.84
N PHE A 187 5.68 -15.97 8.01
CA PHE A 187 6.52 -17.17 7.91
C PHE A 187 7.65 -17.25 8.96
N GLN A 188 8.33 -18.40 9.02
CA GLN A 188 9.36 -18.66 10.02
C GLN A 188 10.65 -17.86 9.79
N ASP A 189 11.01 -17.64 8.53
CA ASP A 189 12.21 -16.91 8.11
C ASP A 189 12.05 -15.39 8.20
N LYS A 190 10.82 -14.89 8.41
CA LYS A 190 10.49 -13.46 8.46
C LYS A 190 10.98 -12.70 7.23
N GLY A 191 11.02 -13.38 6.08
CA GLY A 191 11.42 -12.82 4.78
C GLY A 191 10.35 -11.91 4.17
N LEU A 192 9.19 -11.77 4.80
CA LEU A 192 8.11 -10.88 4.39
C LEU A 192 7.46 -10.18 5.59
N VAL A 193 7.10 -8.92 5.39
CA VAL A 193 6.43 -8.09 6.39
C VAL A 193 5.27 -7.32 5.79
N THR A 194 4.13 -7.36 6.48
CA THR A 194 2.98 -6.50 6.21
C THR A 194 3.02 -5.31 7.15
N VAL A 195 2.99 -4.10 6.59
CA VAL A 195 2.97 -2.82 7.31
C VAL A 195 1.65 -2.12 7.06
N TRP A 196 0.98 -1.70 8.13
CA TRP A 196 -0.31 -1.01 8.06
C TRP A 196 -0.23 0.36 8.74
N SER A 197 -0.53 1.43 8.00
CA SER A 197 -0.32 2.81 8.47
C SER A 197 -1.62 3.61 8.71
N ALA A 198 -2.79 2.96 8.71
CA ALA A 198 -4.09 3.61 8.96
C ALA A 198 -4.68 3.16 10.33
N PRO A 199 -4.51 3.94 11.41
CA PRO A 199 -4.96 3.54 12.74
C PRO A 199 -6.48 3.68 12.90
N ASN A 200 -7.08 2.82 13.73
CA ASN A 200 -8.53 2.71 13.90
C ASN A 200 -9.26 2.75 12.55
N TYR A 201 -8.88 1.84 11.67
CA TYR A 201 -9.29 1.86 10.28
C TYR A 201 -10.82 1.84 10.11
N CYS A 202 -11.31 2.58 9.12
CA CYS A 202 -12.74 2.84 8.91
C CYS A 202 -13.48 3.35 10.17
N TYR A 203 -12.77 3.97 11.11
CA TYR A 203 -13.30 4.48 12.38
C TYR A 203 -13.93 3.41 13.29
N ARG A 204 -13.56 2.14 13.08
CA ARG A 204 -14.21 1.00 13.76
C ARG A 204 -13.30 -0.19 14.07
N CYS A 205 -12.21 -0.38 13.31
CA CYS A 205 -11.41 -1.59 13.40
C CYS A 205 -10.55 -1.66 14.67
N GLY A 206 -10.28 -0.52 15.33
CA GLY A 206 -9.52 -0.48 16.59
C GLY A 206 -8.02 -0.82 16.49
N ASN A 207 -7.51 -1.08 15.28
CA ASN A 207 -6.12 -1.44 15.04
C ASN A 207 -5.15 -0.28 15.33
N VAL A 208 -3.91 -0.63 15.66
CA VAL A 208 -2.78 0.29 15.70
C VAL A 208 -2.21 0.45 14.28
N ALA A 209 -1.47 1.52 14.04
CA ALA A 209 -0.71 1.73 12.81
C ALA A 209 0.79 1.77 13.08
N SER A 210 1.58 1.50 12.05
CA SER A 210 3.03 1.50 12.15
C SER A 210 3.72 2.10 10.93
N ILE A 211 5.00 2.39 11.11
CA ILE A 211 5.99 2.69 10.07
C ILE A 211 7.17 1.74 10.33
N LEU A 212 7.65 1.07 9.28
CA LEU A 212 8.92 0.36 9.33
C LEU A 212 10.02 1.29 8.81
N SER A 213 10.94 1.71 9.69
CA SER A 213 12.08 2.55 9.35
C SER A 213 13.37 1.73 9.27
N PHE A 214 14.23 2.14 8.35
CA PHE A 214 15.59 1.61 8.18
C PHE A 214 16.58 2.73 8.46
N ASN A 215 17.60 2.45 9.27
CA ASN A 215 18.69 3.40 9.51
C ASN A 215 19.80 3.23 8.44
N GLU A 216 20.90 3.99 8.57
CA GLU A 216 22.03 3.96 7.63
C GLU A 216 22.71 2.58 7.51
N ASN A 217 22.56 1.71 8.51
CA ASN A 217 23.09 0.35 8.54
C ASN A 217 22.04 -0.71 8.13
N MET A 218 20.91 -0.28 7.55
CA MET A 218 19.76 -1.14 7.21
C MET A 218 19.13 -1.87 8.41
N GLU A 219 19.38 -1.40 9.64
CA GLU A 219 18.72 -1.92 10.83
C GLU A 219 17.27 -1.43 10.89
N ARG A 220 16.38 -2.35 11.27
CA ARG A 220 14.93 -2.18 11.23
C ARG A 220 14.42 -1.67 12.58
N GLU A 221 13.69 -0.57 12.56
CA GLU A 221 12.95 -0.05 13.72
C GLU A 221 11.46 0.08 13.35
N VAL A 222 10.56 -0.37 14.23
CA VAL A 222 9.12 -0.22 14.03
C VAL A 222 8.60 0.91 14.91
N LYS A 223 7.97 1.91 14.29
CA LYS A 223 7.40 3.08 14.97
C LYS A 223 5.87 3.01 14.95
N PHE A 224 5.27 2.72 16.09
CA PHE A 224 3.82 2.58 16.24
C PHE A 224 3.14 3.92 16.55
N PHE A 225 1.90 4.07 16.09
CA PHE A 225 1.05 5.21 16.41
C PHE A 225 -0.43 4.86 16.34
N THR A 226 -1.24 5.60 17.09
CA THR A 226 -2.70 5.47 17.14
C THR A 226 -3.38 6.65 16.45
N GLN A 227 -4.71 6.58 16.32
CA GLN A 227 -5.53 7.63 15.73
C GLN A 227 -5.45 8.93 16.54
N THR A 228 -5.67 10.06 15.86
CA THR A 228 -5.83 11.35 16.53
C THR A 228 -7.15 11.42 17.30
N GLU A 229 -7.26 12.34 18.25
CA GLU A 229 -8.51 12.57 19.00
C GLU A 229 -9.69 12.89 18.07
N GLU A 230 -9.46 13.72 17.04
CA GLU A 230 -10.46 14.05 16.02
C GLU A 230 -10.98 12.79 15.30
N ASN A 231 -10.08 11.92 14.83
CA ASN A 231 -10.46 10.67 14.18
C ASN A 231 -11.22 9.73 15.12
N ASN A 232 -10.91 9.74 16.42
CA ASN A 232 -11.60 8.91 17.40
C ASN A 232 -13.06 9.33 17.62
N GLN A 233 -13.41 10.58 17.31
CA GLN A 233 -14.78 11.10 17.41
C GLN A 233 -15.59 10.93 16.12
N MET A 234 -14.93 10.63 15.00
CA MET A 234 -15.60 10.39 13.72
C MET A 234 -16.35 9.06 13.73
N ARG A 235 -17.52 9.03 13.10
CA ARG A 235 -18.31 7.81 12.91
C ARG A 235 -18.18 7.37 11.45
N GLY A 236 -17.85 6.09 11.25
CA GLY A 236 -17.83 5.51 9.92
C GLY A 236 -19.21 5.52 9.25
N PRO A 237 -19.28 5.44 7.91
CA PRO A 237 -20.55 5.33 7.19
C PRO A 237 -21.35 4.10 7.68
N ARG A 238 -22.68 4.26 7.80
CA ARG A 238 -23.59 3.23 8.33
C ARG A 238 -23.69 1.99 7.42
N THR A 239 -23.35 2.11 6.14
CA THR A 239 -23.36 1.03 5.18
C THR A 239 -22.04 0.27 5.24
N GLY A 240 -22.09 -0.95 5.80
CA GLY A 240 -20.94 -1.84 5.84
C GLY A 240 -20.53 -2.22 4.43
N VAL A 241 -19.31 -1.85 4.04
CA VAL A 241 -18.72 -2.39 2.81
C VAL A 241 -18.12 -3.76 3.17
N PRO A 242 -18.56 -4.86 2.54
CA PRO A 242 -18.42 -6.22 3.07
C PRO A 242 -17.01 -6.82 3.05
N TYR A 243 -16.00 -6.10 2.58
CA TYR A 243 -14.74 -6.71 2.13
C TYR A 243 -13.64 -6.85 3.21
N PHE A 244 -14.02 -6.85 4.49
CA PHE A 244 -13.10 -7.11 5.61
C PHE A 244 -13.41 -8.43 6.32
N LEU A 245 -14.03 -9.37 5.59
CA LEU A 245 -14.08 -10.79 5.91
C LEU A 245 -13.50 -11.56 4.73
#